data_AF-A0A0Q6KHA3-F1
#
_entry.id   AF-A0A0Q6KHA3-F1
#
_cell.length_a   1.000
_cell.length_b   1.000
_cell.length_c   1.000
_cell.angle_alpha   90.00
_cell.angle_beta   90.00
_cell.angle_gamma   90.00
#
_symmetry.space_group_name_H-M   'P 1'
#
loop_
_entity.id
_entity.type
_entity.pdbx_description
1 polymer ?
#
loop_
_entity_poly.entity_id
_entity_poly.type
_entity_poly.pdbx_seq_one_letter_code
_entity_poly.pdbx_strand_id
1 'polypeptide(L)'
;MDIESAVAEELGDDAVMLIVASVEAAKREAAKNWSCALLDIDVVGGKTFDVAASLLQNGVPFAFVSGSTPLDVPKPLRDVQFLRKPFSTTDIVSFVASAVDSR
;
A
#
# COMPACT_ATOMS: atom_id res chain seq x y z
N MET A 1 -1.42 -11.43 -11.56
CA MET A 1 -0.20 -10.68 -11.23
C MET A 1 -0.37 -10.18 -9.82
N ASP A 2 0.60 -10.48 -8.96
CA ASP A 2 0.62 -10.00 -7.58
C ASP A 2 1.41 -8.68 -7.50
N ILE A 3 1.24 -7.95 -6.39
CA ILE A 3 1.80 -6.59 -6.20
C ILE A 3 3.32 -6.60 -6.36
N GLU A 4 3.99 -7.59 -5.77
CA GLU A 4 5.44 -7.76 -5.84
C GLU A 4 5.94 -7.83 -7.29
N SER A 5 5.32 -8.68 -8.11
CA SER A 5 5.71 -8.84 -9.51
C SER A 5 5.50 -7.54 -10.30
N ALA A 6 4.41 -6.82 -10.03
CA ALA A 6 4.12 -5.55 -10.70
C ALA A 6 5.14 -4.46 -10.37
N VAL A 7 5.57 -4.38 -9.10
CA VAL A 7 6.59 -3.42 -8.67
C VAL A 7 7.97 -3.81 -9.21
N ALA A 8 8.33 -5.09 -9.13
CA ALA A 8 9.63 -5.57 -9.60
C ALA A 8 9.82 -5.36 -11.11
N GLU A 9 8.76 -5.52 -11.90
CA GLU A 9 8.82 -5.38 -13.37
C GLU A 9 9.09 -3.94 -13.82
N GLU A 10 8.53 -2.95 -13.13
CA GLU A 10 8.60 -1.54 -13.55
C GLU A 10 9.64 -0.72 -12.79
N LEU A 11 9.78 -0.95 -11.48
CA LEU A 11 10.67 -0.16 -10.62
C LEU A 11 11.98 -0.89 -10.32
N GLY A 12 12.02 -2.23 -10.41
CA GLY A 12 13.24 -3.01 -10.30
C GLY A 12 14.15 -2.60 -9.13
N ASP A 13 15.41 -2.28 -9.44
CA ASP A 13 16.44 -1.87 -8.49
C ASP A 13 16.24 -0.47 -7.88
N ASP A 14 15.35 0.37 -8.44
CA ASP A 14 15.03 1.71 -7.93
C ASP A 14 14.03 1.68 -6.76
N ALA A 15 13.44 0.52 -6.45
CA ALA A 15 12.51 0.34 -5.34
C ALA A 15 13.02 -0.69 -4.31
N VAL A 16 13.15 -0.23 -3.06
CA VAL A 16 13.33 -1.15 -1.93
C VAL A 16 11.96 -1.63 -1.46
N MET A 17 11.66 -2.90 -1.71
CA MET A 17 10.43 -3.55 -1.23
C MET A 17 10.67 -4.29 0.07
N LEU A 18 9.70 -4.20 0.99
CA LEU A 18 9.68 -5.04 2.19
C LEU A 18 8.37 -5.84 2.24
N ILE A 19 8.51 -7.15 2.09
CA ILE A 19 7.40 -8.09 2.21
C ILE A 19 7.48 -8.73 3.60
N VAL A 20 6.36 -8.69 4.31
CA VAL A 20 6.25 -9.22 5.67
C VAL A 20 5.15 -10.26 5.74
N ALA A 21 5.41 -11.33 6.49
CA ALA A 21 4.51 -12.49 6.56
C ALA A 21 3.32 -12.32 7.54
N SER A 22 3.19 -11.17 8.22
CA SER A 22 2.08 -10.92 9.14
C SER A 22 1.71 -9.44 9.25
N VAL A 23 0.45 -9.18 9.62
CA VAL A 23 -0.06 -7.84 9.93
C VAL A 23 0.72 -7.17 11.06
N GLU A 24 1.15 -7.95 12.07
CA GLU A 24 1.94 -7.43 13.18
C GLU A 24 3.32 -6.95 12.74
N ALA A 25 3.97 -7.68 11.84
CA ALA A 25 5.23 -7.26 11.24
C ALA A 25 5.03 -6.01 10.38
N ALA A 26 3.98 -5.97 9.56
CA ALA A 26 3.61 -4.79 8.77
C ALA A 26 3.40 -3.56 9.65
N LYS A 27 2.74 -3.72 10.80
CA LYS A 27 2.51 -2.63 11.75
C LYS A 27 3.81 -2.06 12.33
N ARG A 28 4.79 -2.92 12.64
CA ARG A 28 6.12 -2.47 13.11
C ARG A 28 6.89 -1.71 12.03
N GLU A 29 6.77 -2.15 10.78
CA GLU A 29 7.43 -1.51 9.65
C GLU A 29 6.77 -0.20 9.24
N ALA A 30 5.44 -0.10 9.34
CA ALA A 30 4.69 1.14 9.09
C ALA A 30 5.07 2.31 10.02
N ALA A 31 5.71 2.02 11.16
CA ALA A 31 6.26 3.02 12.07
C ALA A 31 7.59 3.63 11.60
N LYS A 32 8.17 3.14 10.49
CA LYS A 32 9.44 3.62 9.93
C LYS A 32 9.24 4.60 8.78
N ASN A 33 10.33 5.21 8.33
CA ASN A 33 10.35 6.14 7.21
C ASN A 33 10.30 5.40 5.86
N TRP A 34 9.10 5.32 5.27
CA TRP A 34 8.89 4.87 3.90
C TRP A 34 8.54 6.05 2.99
N SER A 35 8.89 5.96 1.71
CA SER A 35 8.49 6.94 0.71
C SER A 35 7.01 6.82 0.36
N CYS A 36 6.54 5.59 0.20
CA CYS A 36 5.13 5.26 0.02
C CYS A 36 4.88 3.79 0.38
N ALA A 37 3.62 3.35 0.44
CA ALA A 37 3.26 1.95 0.65
C ALA A 37 2.07 1.48 -0.23
N LEU A 38 2.05 0.19 -0.54
CA LEU A 38 0.95 -0.49 -1.22
C LEU A 38 0.39 -1.57 -0.29
N LEU A 39 -0.89 -1.50 0.06
CA LEU A 39 -1.51 -2.38 1.05
C LEU A 39 -2.63 -3.20 0.44
N ASP A 40 -2.54 -4.53 0.49
CA ASP A 40 -3.74 -5.35 0.37
C ASP A 40 -4.58 -5.22 1.64
N ILE A 41 -5.90 -5.15 1.52
CA ILE A 41 -6.80 -5.00 2.67
C ILE A 41 -6.99 -6.34 3.37
N ASP A 42 -7.27 -7.38 2.60
CA ASP A 42 -7.64 -8.70 3.10
C ASP A 42 -6.42 -9.62 2.99
N VAL A 43 -5.77 -9.88 4.12
CA VAL A 43 -4.56 -10.73 4.19
C VAL A 43 -4.78 -11.90 5.13
N VAL A 44 -3.93 -12.91 5.02
CA VAL A 44 -3.90 -14.00 6.01
C VAL A 44 -3.57 -13.39 7.38
N GLY A 45 -4.44 -13.64 8.36
CA GLY A 45 -4.31 -13.08 9.70
C GLY A 45 -5.11 -11.80 9.97
N GLY A 46 -5.87 -11.27 9.00
CA GLY A 46 -6.87 -10.24 9.25
C GLY A 46 -6.86 -9.10 8.23
N LYS A 47 -7.30 -7.92 8.67
CA LYS A 47 -7.35 -6.72 7.84
C LYS A 47 -6.19 -5.79 8.15
N THR A 48 -5.64 -5.13 7.13
CA THR A 48 -4.51 -4.21 7.27
C THR A 48 -4.90 -2.79 7.70
N PHE A 49 -6.13 -2.57 8.18
CA PHE A 49 -6.62 -1.26 8.60
C PHE A 49 -5.76 -0.59 9.68
N ASP A 50 -5.25 -1.36 10.64
CA ASP A 50 -4.33 -0.86 11.66
C ASP A 50 -3.00 -0.38 11.09
N VAL A 51 -2.49 -1.07 10.05
CA VAL A 51 -1.27 -0.69 9.34
C VAL A 51 -1.51 0.60 8.56
N ALA A 52 -2.64 0.67 7.84
CA ALA A 52 -3.07 1.86 7.11
C ALA A 52 -3.26 3.08 8.04
N ALA A 53 -3.85 2.88 9.22
CA ALA A 53 -3.98 3.93 10.22
C ALA A 53 -2.61 4.44 10.70
N SER A 54 -1.65 3.55 10.92
CA SER A 54 -0.28 3.95 11.29
C SER A 54 0.41 4.74 10.18
N LEU A 55 0.28 4.31 8.92
CA LEU A 55 0.86 5.02 7.77
C LEU A 55 0.25 6.42 7.63
N LEU A 56 -1.07 6.52 7.77
CA LEU A 56 -1.79 7.78 7.74
C LEU A 56 -1.32 8.73 8.87
N GLN A 57 -1.18 8.22 10.09
CA GLN A 57 -0.67 9.00 11.23
C GLN A 57 0.76 9.49 11.02
N ASN A 58 1.59 8.70 10.34
CA ASN A 58 2.98 9.03 10.05
C ASN A 58 3.15 9.89 8.77
N GLY A 59 2.05 10.25 8.09
CA GLY A 59 2.10 11.02 6.85
C GLY A 59 2.79 10.28 5.69
N VAL A 60 2.82 8.94 5.74
CA VAL A 60 3.35 8.13 4.64
C VAL A 60 2.23 7.97 3.59
N PRO A 61 2.43 8.40 2.35
CA PRO A 61 1.44 8.20 1.30
C PRO A 61 1.29 6.70 1.00
N PHE A 62 0.06 6.22 0.86
CA PHE A 62 -0.20 4.82 0.54
C PHE A 62 -1.45 4.65 -0.30
N ALA A 63 -1.54 3.51 -0.97
CA ALA A 63 -2.74 3.10 -1.69
C ALA A 63 -3.15 1.68 -1.29
N PHE A 64 -4.46 1.44 -1.27
CA PHE A 64 -5.01 0.11 -1.11
C PHE A 64 -5.05 -0.62 -2.45
N VAL A 65 -4.50 -1.83 -2.50
CA VAL A 65 -4.58 -2.72 -3.66
C VAL A 65 -5.58 -3.83 -3.35
N SER A 66 -6.87 -3.57 -3.56
CA SER A 66 -7.95 -4.46 -3.11
C SER A 66 -9.14 -4.45 -4.06
N GLY A 67 -9.99 -5.47 -3.97
CA GLY A 67 -11.32 -5.47 -4.59
C GLY A 67 -12.39 -4.69 -3.78
N SER A 68 -12.05 -4.29 -2.55
CA SER A 68 -12.92 -3.53 -1.66
C SER A 68 -13.15 -2.09 -2.14
N THR A 69 -14.20 -1.46 -1.64
CA THR A 69 -14.56 -0.07 -1.92
C THR A 69 -14.34 0.83 -0.69
N PRO A 70 -14.32 2.16 -0.84
CA PRO A 70 -14.24 3.08 0.30
C PRO A 70 -15.36 2.88 1.34
N LEU A 71 -16.52 2.34 0.96
CA LEU A 71 -17.59 2.05 1.92
C LEU A 71 -17.26 0.88 2.84
N ASP A 72 -16.36 -0.01 2.42
CA ASP A 72 -15.95 -1.22 3.15
C ASP A 72 -14.84 -0.94 4.18
N VAL A 73 -14.30 0.28 4.22
CA VAL A 73 -13.21 0.66 5.13
C VAL A 73 -13.65 1.68 6.20
N PRO A 74 -12.95 1.74 7.35
CA PRO A 74 -13.17 2.76 8.37
C PRO A 74 -13.14 4.18 7.81
N LYS A 75 -13.98 5.08 8.36
CA LYS A 75 -14.12 6.47 7.88
C LYS A 75 -12.80 7.20 7.59
N PRO A 76 -11.75 7.14 8.45
CA PRO A 76 -10.49 7.84 8.21
C PRO A 76 -9.70 7.33 6.99
N LEU A 77 -10.02 6.13 6.51
CA LEU A 77 -9.31 5.45 5.43
C LEU A 77 -10.05 5.54 4.09
N ARG A 78 -11.22 6.20 4.06
CA ARG A 78 -12.08 6.26 2.86
C ARG A 78 -11.55 7.18 1.77
N ASP A 79 -10.77 8.19 2.16
CA ASP A 79 -10.18 9.17 1.26
C ASP A 79 -8.80 8.72 0.72
N VAL A 80 -8.32 7.55 1.15
CA VAL A 80 -7.10 6.92 0.63
C VAL A 80 -7.35 6.42 -0.79
N GLN A 81 -6.32 6.45 -1.64
CA GLN A 81 -6.42 5.92 -3.00
C GLN A 81 -6.60 4.39 -3.02
N PHE A 82 -7.47 3.90 -3.92
CA PHE A 82 -7.69 2.48 -4.17
C PHE A 82 -7.25 2.12 -5.59
N LEU A 83 -6.30 1.19 -5.70
CA LEU A 83 -5.95 0.48 -6.91
C LEU A 83 -6.78 -0.81 -6.96
N ARG A 84 -7.87 -0.76 -7.73
CA ARG A 84 -8.84 -1.86 -7.74
C ARG A 84 -8.26 -3.08 -8.45
N LYS A 85 -8.42 -4.25 -7.84
CA LYS A 85 -8.10 -5.53 -8.53
C LYS A 85 -9.14 -5.84 -9.61
N PRO A 86 -8.74 -6.26 -10.83
CA PRO A 86 -7.36 -6.38 -11.32
C PRO A 86 -6.74 -5.01 -11.62
N PHE A 87 -5.50 -4.80 -11.17
CA PHE A 87 -4.71 -3.59 -11.43
C PHE A 87 -3.65 -3.87 -12.52
N SER A 88 -3.20 -2.82 -13.18
CA SER A 88 -2.08 -2.85 -14.13
C SER A 88 -0.77 -2.42 -13.47
N THR A 89 0.36 -2.75 -14.10
CA THR A 89 1.67 -2.23 -13.70
C THR A 89 1.72 -0.70 -13.78
N THR A 90 1.06 -0.11 -14.80
CA THR A 90 0.92 1.35 -14.96
C THR A 90 0.20 2.01 -13.77
N ASP A 91 -0.83 1.37 -13.20
CA ASP A 91 -1.54 1.91 -12.03
C ASP A 91 -0.60 2.03 -10.81
N ILE A 92 0.23 1.02 -10.60
CA ILE A 92 1.23 0.96 -9.52
C ILE A 92 2.27 2.07 -9.72
N VAL A 93 2.87 2.15 -10.90
CA VAL A 93 3.90 3.15 -11.22
C VAL A 93 3.35 4.57 -11.10
N SER A 94 2.14 4.81 -11.59
CA SER A 94 1.51 6.14 -11.52
C SER A 94 1.32 6.58 -10.07
N PHE A 95 0.88 5.67 -9.20
CA PHE A 95 0.78 5.95 -7.77
C PHE A 95 2.16 6.24 -7.16
N VAL A 96 3.14 5.36 -7.36
CA VAL A 96 4.47 5.51 -6.75
C VAL A 96 5.15 6.80 -7.20
N ALA A 97 5.12 7.11 -8.50
CA ALA A 97 5.68 8.34 -9.04
C ALA A 97 5.04 9.57 -8.39
N SER A 98 3.70 9.62 -8.31
CA SER A 98 2.99 10.73 -7.66
C SER A 98 3.31 10.83 -6.17
N ALA A 99 3.44 9.70 -5.47
CA ALA A 99 3.68 9.66 -4.04
C ALA A 99 5.10 10.10 -3.67
N VAL A 100 6.09 9.81 -4.52
CA VAL A 100 7.49 10.18 -4.31
C VAL A 100 7.77 11.63 -4.75
N ASP A 101 7.15 12.12 -5.82
CA ASP A 101 7.33 13.49 -6.33
C ASP A 101 6.76 14.57 -5.39
N SER A 102 5.79 14.21 -4.55
CA SER A 102 5.13 15.13 -3.61
C SER A 102 5.95 15.45 -2.34
N ARG A 103 7.26 15.19 -2.32
CA ARG A 103 8.15 15.38 -1.16
C ARG A 103 9.23 16.44 -1.38
#